data_AF-A0A3D4WBF7-F1
#
_entry.id   AF-A0A3D4WBF7-F1
#
_cell.length_a   1.000
_cell.length_b   1.000
_cell.length_c   1.000
_cell.angle_alpha   90.00
_cell.angle_beta   90.00
_cell.angle_gamma   90.00
#
_symmetry.space_group_name_H-M   'P 1'
#
loop_
_entity.id
_entity.type
_entity.pdbx_description
1 polymer ?
#
loop_
_entity_poly.entity_id
_entity_poly.type
_entity_poly.pdbx_seq_one_letter_code
_entity_poly.pdbx_strand_id
1 'polypeptide(L)' 'MRKLLFTLMMLVSLSLGMRAGNPPDEGMWLPMFVERLNYTDMQKMGLKLSPQEIYDINNASLKDAIVS' A
#
# COMPACT_ATOMS: atom_id res chain seq x y z
N MET A 1 8.43 35.68 -24.87
CA MET A 1 7.77 34.44 -25.37
C MET A 1 8.69 33.23 -25.37
N ARG A 2 9.79 33.19 -26.14
CA ARG A 2 10.68 32.00 -26.23
C ARG A 2 11.30 31.58 -24.88
N LYS A 3 11.79 32.53 -24.07
CA LYS A 3 12.34 32.24 -22.73
C LYS A 3 11.30 31.62 -21.77
N LEU A 4 10.07 32.14 -21.79
CA LEU A 4 8.94 31.61 -21.03
C LEU A 4 8.59 30.17 -21.43
N LEU A 5 8.62 29.88 -22.74
CA LEU A 5 8.39 28.53 -23.27
C LEU A 5 9.46 27.55 -22.79
N PHE A 6 10.74 27.95 -22.82
CA PHE A 6 11.85 27.13 -22.32
C PHE A 6 11.75 26.89 -20.81
N THR A 7 11.40 27.92 -20.02
CA THR A 7 11.18 27.77 -18.57
C THR A 7 10.02 26.82 -18.26
N LEU A 8 8.93 26.89 -19.04
CA LEU A 8 7.79 25.99 -18.86
C LEU A 8 8.14 24.54 -19.21
N MET A 9 8.87 24.30 -20.30
CA MET A 9 9.37 22.97 -20.67
C MET A 9 10.29 22.38 -19.58
N MET A 10 11.15 23.22 -19.00
CA MET A 10 12.07 22.80 -17.92
C MET A 10 11.30 22.43 -16.64
N LEU A 11 10.25 23.16 -16.29
CA LEU A 11 9.39 22.85 -15.14
C LEU A 11 8.61 21.53 -15.32
N VAL A 12 8.12 21.26 -16.53
CA VAL A 12 7.39 20.01 -16.83
C VAL A 12 8.33 18.80 -16.82
N SER A 13 9.54 18.94 -17.34
CA SER A 13 10.52 17.85 -17.31
C SER A 13 11.02 17.56 -15.89
N LEU A 14 11.15 18.58 -15.04
CA LEU A 14 11.51 18.41 -13.64
C LEU A 14 10.39 17.73 -12.83
N SER A 15 9.12 18.05 -13.07
CA SER A 15 7.99 17.46 -12.34
C SER A 15 7.74 15.99 -12.69
N LEU A 16 8.07 15.57 -13.91
CA LEU A 16 7.99 14.16 -14.32
C LEU A 16 9.05 13.28 -13.63
N GLY A 17 10.22 13.84 -13.30
CA GLY A 17 11.31 13.11 -12.62
C GLY A 17 11.16 12.96 -11.10
N MET A 18 10.17 13.62 -10.48
CA MET A 18 9.97 13.62 -9.03
C MET A 18 9.09 12.47 -8.51
N ARG A 19 8.58 11.61 -9.38
CA ARG A 19 7.75 10.47 -8.97
C ARG A 19 8.65 9.27 -8.63
N ALA A 20 8.54 8.76 -7.41
CA ALA A 20 9.14 7.48 -7.04
C ALA A 20 8.58 6.39 -7.96
N GLY A 21 9.46 5.66 -8.66
CA GLY A 21 9.08 4.66 -9.65
C GLY A 21 8.25 3.51 -9.05
N ASN A 22 8.58 3.13 -7.81
CA ASN A 22 7.82 2.20 -6.98
C ASN A 22 7.75 2.80 -5.57
N PRO A 23 6.60 3.32 -5.12
CA PRO A 23 6.41 3.60 -3.72
C PRO A 23 6.55 2.30 -2.91
N PRO A 24 7.11 2.33 -1.70
CA PRO A 24 7.29 1.12 -0.90
C PRO A 24 5.92 0.51 -0.52
N ASP A 25 5.82 -0.82 -0.63
CA ASP A 25 4.66 -1.62 -0.16
C ASP A 25 4.60 -1.74 1.38
N GLU A 26 5.44 -0.96 2.07
CA GLU A 26 5.68 -1.04 3.51
C GLU A 26 4.55 -0.41 4.33
N GLY A 27 4.36 -0.93 5.55
CA GLY A 27 3.43 -0.36 6.51
C GLY A 27 3.05 -1.34 7.62
N MET A 28 2.65 -0.80 8.78
CA MET A 28 1.99 -1.57 9.82
C MET A 28 0.49 -1.37 9.70
N TRP A 29 -0.21 -2.45 9.38
CA TRP A 29 -1.64 -2.44 9.12
C TRP A 29 -2.41 -2.85 10.38
N LEU A 30 -3.53 -2.17 10.65
CA LEU A 30 -4.45 -2.60 11.70
C LEU A 30 -5.18 -3.86 11.23
N PRO A 31 -5.06 -5.02 11.92
CA PRO A 31 -5.62 -6.29 11.45
C PRO A 31 -7.14 -6.26 11.22
N MET A 32 -7.88 -5.44 11.98
CA MET A 32 -9.33 -5.27 11.82
C MET A 32 -9.76 -4.71 10.45
N PHE A 33 -8.83 -4.16 9.67
CA PHE A 33 -9.09 -3.62 8.34
C PHE A 33 -8.40 -4.43 7.22
N VAL A 34 -7.86 -5.62 7.53
CA VAL A 34 -7.08 -6.43 6.57
C VAL A 34 -7.83 -6.65 5.25
N GLU A 35 -9.12 -6.97 5.30
CA GLU A 35 -9.97 -7.21 4.13
C GLU A 35 -10.04 -6.02 3.16
N ARG A 36 -10.05 -4.79 3.69
CA ARG A 36 -10.19 -3.56 2.89
C ARG A 36 -8.88 -2.95 2.45
N LEU A 37 -7.78 -3.31 3.11
CA LEU A 37 -6.46 -2.71 2.90
C LEU A 37 -5.58 -3.63 2.04
N ASN A 38 -4.72 -4.42 2.67
CA ASN A 38 -3.60 -5.09 1.99
C ASN A 38 -3.91 -6.53 1.53
N TYR A 39 -5.12 -7.06 1.78
CA TYR A 39 -5.41 -8.48 1.57
C TYR A 39 -5.21 -8.93 0.11
N THR A 40 -5.63 -8.14 -0.87
CA THR A 40 -5.47 -8.45 -2.31
C THR A 40 -3.99 -8.63 -2.68
N ASP A 41 -3.11 -7.76 -2.16
CA ASP A 41 -1.68 -7.84 -2.46
C ASP A 41 -1.02 -8.95 -1.66
N MET A 42 -1.43 -9.20 -0.41
CA MET A 42 -1.02 -10.38 0.35
C MET A 42 -1.36 -11.69 -0.39
N GLN A 43 -2.54 -11.79 -1.01
CA GLN A 43 -2.90 -12.96 -1.83
C GLN A 43 -2.01 -13.10 -3.07
N LYS A 44 -1.70 -12.00 -3.77
CA LYS A 44 -0.73 -12.02 -4.89
C LYS A 44 0.66 -12.49 -4.45
N MET A 45 1.05 -12.18 -3.21
CA MET A 45 2.28 -12.65 -2.58
C MET A 45 2.21 -14.09 -2.03
N GLY A 46 1.08 -14.78 -2.20
CA GLY A 46 0.92 -16.20 -1.86
C GLY A 46 0.25 -16.48 -0.51
N LEU A 47 -0.34 -15.48 0.15
CA LEU A 47 -1.16 -15.70 1.33
C LEU A 47 -2.37 -16.57 0.97
N LYS A 48 -2.61 -17.62 1.77
CA LYS A 48 -3.71 -18.58 1.57
C LYS A 48 -4.82 -18.49 2.61
N LEU A 49 -4.61 -17.75 3.70
CA LEU A 49 -5.60 -17.53 4.73
C LEU A 49 -6.65 -16.53 4.25
N SER A 50 -7.90 -16.75 4.64
CA SER A 50 -8.98 -15.78 4.51
C SER A 50 -8.79 -14.58 5.46
N PRO A 51 -9.43 -13.43 5.19
CA PRO A 51 -9.37 -12.28 6.10
C PRO A 51 -9.85 -12.63 7.52
N GLN A 52 -10.87 -13.47 7.64
CA GLN A 52 -11.46 -13.89 8.92
C GLN A 52 -10.53 -14.80 9.72
N GLU A 53 -9.76 -15.66 9.04
CA GLU A 53 -8.73 -16.46 9.70
C GLU A 53 -7.58 -15.59 10.25
N ILE A 54 -7.35 -14.41 9.67
CA ILE A 54 -6.37 -13.43 10.17
C ILE A 54 -6.96 -12.63 11.33
N TYR A 55 -8.17 -12.10 11.17
CA TYR A 55 -8.87 -11.33 12.18
C TYR A 55 -10.39 -11.51 12.07
N ASP A 56 -11.01 -12.04 13.12
CA ASP A 56 -12.46 -12.02 13.33
C ASP A 56 -12.75 -11.51 14.74
N ILE A 57 -13.78 -10.68 14.91
CA ILE A 57 -14.18 -10.15 16.23
C ILE A 57 -14.96 -11.17 17.06
N ASN A 58 -15.77 -12.01 16.41
CA ASN A 58 -16.72 -12.92 17.05
C ASN A 58 -16.23 -14.37 17.10
N ASN A 59 -15.34 -14.75 16.18
CA ASN A 59 -14.80 -16.11 16.07
C ASN A 59 -13.31 -16.15 16.39
N ALA A 60 -12.81 -17.37 16.65
CA ALA A 60 -11.38 -17.60 16.81
C ALA A 60 -10.62 -17.29 15.52
N SER A 61 -9.49 -16.59 15.63
CA SER A 61 -8.64 -16.22 14.50
C SER A 61 -7.17 -16.12 14.93
N LEU A 62 -6.26 -15.86 13.99
CA LEU A 62 -4.82 -15.75 14.28
C LEU A 62 -4.50 -14.69 15.35
N LYS A 63 -5.33 -13.64 15.47
CA LYS A 63 -5.18 -12.60 16.50
C LYS A 63 -5.09 -13.18 17.92
N ASP A 64 -5.79 -14.29 18.19
CA ASP A 64 -5.93 -14.84 19.53
C ASP A 64 -4.65 -15.57 19.99
N ALA A 65 -3.75 -15.87 19.05
CA ALA A 65 -2.47 -16.53 19.31
C ALA A 65 -1.30 -15.55 19.44
N ILE A 66 -1.52 -14.25 19.25
CA ILE A 66 -0.47 -13.21 19.29
C ILE A 66 -0.64 -12.38 20.56
N VAL A 67 0.29 -12.51 21.51
CA VAL A 67 0.32 -11.78 22.79
C VAL A 67 1.60 -10.96 22.92
N SER A 68 1.58 -9.89 23.73
CA SER A 68 2.73 -9.01 23.98
C SER A 68 3.73 -9.60 24.96
#